data_AF-A0A8T5ACW5-F1
#
_entry.id   AF-A0A8T5ACW5-F1
#
_cell.length_a   1.000
_cell.length_b   1.000
_cell.length_c   1.000
_cell.angle_alpha   90.00
_cell.angle_beta   90.00
_cell.angle_gamma   90.00
#
_symmetry.space_group_name_H-M   'P 1'
#
loop_
_entity.id
_entity.type
_entity.pdbx_description
1 polymer ?
#
loop_
_entity_poly.entity_id
_entity_poly.type
_entity_poly.pdbx_seq_one_letter_code
_entity_poly.pdbx_strand_id
1 'polypeptide(L)' 'VKAIIAWDGYVDLNYTDEITLKLIEAIYKKGLSLEEAVNKIMDEYGPDPTYRSKLKYLTKPG' A
#
# COMPACT_ATOMS: atom_id res chain seq x y z
N VAL A 1 -10.88 -13.89 6.60
CA VAL A 1 -9.83 -13.01 7.15
C VAL A 1 -10.21 -11.57 6.81
N LYS A 2 -10.16 -10.64 7.76
CA LYS A 2 -10.33 -9.20 7.48
C LYS A 2 -8.95 -8.55 7.54
N ALA A 3 -8.59 -7.82 6.50
CA ALA A 3 -7.33 -7.11 6.36
C ALA A 3 -7.63 -5.64 6.07
N ILE A 4 -6.86 -4.73 6.66
CA ILE A 4 -6.99 -3.30 6.42
C ILE A 4 -5.65 -2.81 5.86
N ILE A 5 -5.71 -2.14 4.72
CA ILE A 5 -4.58 -1.39 4.17
C ILE A 5 -5.01 0.06 4.15
N ALA A 6 -4.21 0.94 4.74
CA ALA A 6 -4.53 2.35 4.87
C ALA A 6 -3.28 3.21 4.79
N TRP A 7 -3.46 4.44 4.31
CA TRP A 7 -2.48 5.50 4.46
C TRP A 7 -2.44 5.99 5.90
N ASP A 8 -1.26 6.36 6.40
CA ASP A 8 -1.09 6.94 7.74
C ASP A 8 -1.30 8.46 7.79
N GLY A 9 -1.78 9.06 6.70
CA GLY A 9 -2.09 10.48 6.57
C GLY A 9 -2.80 10.81 5.26
N TYR A 10 -2.86 12.10 4.92
CA TYR A 10 -3.38 12.57 3.63
C TYR A 10 -2.52 12.06 2.46
N VAL A 11 -3.13 11.87 1.30
CA VAL A 11 -2.45 11.36 0.10
C VAL A 11 -2.96 12.13 -1.11
N ASP A 12 -2.09 12.36 -2.09
CA ASP A 12 -2.52 12.89 -3.38
C ASP A 12 -3.46 11.89 -4.08
N LEU A 13 -4.51 12.41 -4.72
CA LEU A 13 -5.54 11.57 -5.36
C LEU A 13 -4.95 10.72 -6.49
N ASN A 14 -4.06 11.29 -7.31
CA ASN A 14 -3.47 10.54 -8.42
C ASN A 14 -2.45 9.52 -7.90
N TYR A 15 -1.68 9.90 -6.88
CA TYR A 15 -0.72 8.99 -6.27
C TYR A 15 -1.41 7.78 -5.64
N THR A 16 -2.51 7.98 -4.89
CA THR A 16 -3.23 6.84 -4.29
C THR A 16 -3.84 5.92 -5.34
N ASP A 17 -4.36 6.44 -6.46
CA ASP A 17 -4.93 5.63 -7.52
C ASP A 17 -3.87 4.78 -8.22
N GLU A 18 -2.71 5.38 -8.55
CA GLU A 18 -1.59 4.67 -9.16
C GLU A 18 -1.08 3.55 -8.24
N ILE A 19 -0.82 3.88 -6.97
CA ILE A 19 -0.31 2.93 -5.99
C ILE A 19 -1.31 1.80 -5.73
N THR A 20 -2.60 2.10 -5.71
CA THR A 20 -3.64 1.07 -5.54
C THR A 20 -3.63 0.08 -6.70
N LEU A 21 -3.47 0.54 -7.94
CA LEU A 21 -3.36 -0.35 -9.10
C LEU A 21 -2.12 -1.26 -8.97
N LYS A 22 -0.96 -0.69 -8.63
CA LYS A 22 0.28 -1.45 -8.45
C LYS A 22 0.17 -2.49 -7.32
N LEU A 23 -0.51 -2.15 -6.24
CA LEU A 23 -0.78 -3.05 -5.12
C LEU A 23 -1.63 -4.25 -5.58
N ILE A 24 -2.71 -4.01 -6.33
CA ILE A 24 -3.56 -5.07 -6.88
C ILE A 24 -2.74 -5.98 -7.81
N GLU A 25 -1.89 -5.41 -8.66
CA GLU A 25 -1.00 -6.19 -9.52
C GLU A 25 -0.01 -7.03 -8.72
N ALA A 26 0.58 -6.48 -7.67
CA ALA A 26 1.50 -7.20 -6.80
C ALA A 26 0.82 -8.41 -6.12
N ILE A 27 -0.42 -8.24 -5.65
CA ILE A 27 -1.18 -9.31 -5.00
C ILE A 27 -1.56 -10.39 -6.02
N TYR A 28 -2.25 -10.01 -7.10
CA TYR A 28 -2.90 -10.98 -7.98
C TYR A 28 -2.03 -11.48 -9.13
N LYS A 29 -1.14 -10.64 -9.69
CA LYS A 29 -0.25 -11.08 -10.77
C LYS A 29 1.02 -11.74 -10.24
N LYS A 30 1.54 -11.28 -9.10
CA LYS A 30 2.79 -11.82 -8.50
C LYS A 30 2.54 -12.80 -7.35
N GLY A 31 1.30 -12.94 -6.88
CA GLY A 31 0.95 -13.89 -5.82
C GLY A 31 1.48 -13.51 -4.44
N LEU A 32 1.81 -12.22 -4.22
CA LEU A 32 2.33 -11.76 -2.94
C LEU A 32 1.24 -11.71 -1.87
N SER A 33 1.61 -11.96 -0.62
CA SER A 33 0.75 -11.63 0.52
C SER A 33 0.52 -10.12 0.62
N LEU A 34 -0.51 -9.71 1.37
CA LEU A 34 -0.83 -8.29 1.54
C LEU A 34 0.33 -7.51 2.18
N GLU A 35 1.00 -8.10 3.17
CA GLU A 35 2.16 -7.48 3.82
C GLU A 35 3.34 -7.32 2.86
N GLU A 36 3.68 -8.40 2.13
CA GLU A 36 4.74 -8.36 1.12
C GLU A 36 4.44 -7.36 0.00
N ALA A 37 3.19 -7.29 -0.44
CA ALA A 37 2.77 -6.35 -1.46
C ALA A 37 2.91 -4.90 -0.98
N VAL A 38 2.48 -4.58 0.25
CA VAL A 38 2.64 -3.23 0.82
C VAL A 38 4.12 -2.88 0.97
N ASN A 39 4.94 -3.77 1.52
CA ASN A 39 6.37 -3.54 1.69
C ASN A 39 7.06 -3.32 0.33
N LYS A 40 6.78 -4.17 -0.65
CA LYS A 40 7.32 -4.04 -2.00
C LYS A 40 6.97 -2.72 -2.65
N ILE A 41 5.71 -2.28 -2.52
CA ILE A 41 5.25 -1.01 -3.08
C ILE A 41 5.92 0.17 -2.38
N MET A 42 6.06 0.12 -1.05
CA MET A 42 6.75 1.17 -0.30
C MET A 42 8.26 1.20 -0.57
N ASP A 43 8.88 0.07 -0.92
CA ASP A 43 10.30 0.02 -1.32
C ASP A 43 10.51 0.56 -2.75
N GLU A 44 9.60 0.27 -3.68
CA GLU A 44 9.73 0.67 -5.10
C GLU A 44 9.30 2.13 -5.34
N TYR A 45 8.18 2.55 -4.76
CA TYR A 45 7.56 3.86 -5.05
C TYR A 45 7.69 4.84 -3.88
N GLY A 46 7.86 4.34 -2.66
CA GLY A 46 8.03 5.18 -1.49
C GLY A 46 6.74 5.85 -0.99
N PRO A 47 6.88 6.81 -0.06
CA PRO A 47 5.76 7.60 0.44
C PRO A 47 5.22 8.57 -0.62
N ASP A 48 4.01 9.04 -0.40
CA ASP A 48 3.39 10.10 -1.19
C ASP A 48 4.31 11.33 -1.33
N PRO A 49 4.57 11.85 -2.54
CA PRO A 49 5.48 12.98 -2.72
C PRO A 49 5.01 14.29 -2.08
N THR A 50 3.69 14.48 -1.96
CA THR A 50 3.04 15.73 -1.51
C THR A 50 2.94 15.79 0.00
N TYR A 51 2.37 14.76 0.61
CA TYR A 51 2.03 14.65 2.03
C TYR A 51 2.96 13.73 2.81
N ARG A 52 3.83 12.97 2.12
CA ARG A 52 4.83 12.05 2.73
C ARG A 52 4.22 10.89 3.52
N SER A 53 2.92 10.65 3.35
CA SER A 53 2.20 9.54 3.95
C SER A 53 2.64 8.20 3.35
N LYS A 54 2.59 7.16 4.17
CA LYS A 54 2.98 5.79 3.83
C LYS A 54 1.78 4.86 3.87
N LEU A 55 1.77 3.91 2.94
CA LEU A 55 0.81 2.83 2.91
C LEU A 55 1.20 1.79 3.97
N LYS A 56 0.25 1.36 4.80
CA LYS A 56 0.49 0.38 5.87
C LYS A 56 -0.50 -0.76 5.80
N TYR A 57 0.01 -1.97 6.04
CA TYR A 57 -0.82 -3.12 6.35
C TYR A 57 -1.13 -3.13 7.85
N LEU A 58 -2.41 -2.98 8.19
CA LEU A 58 -2.88 -2.95 9.57
C LEU A 58 -3.47 -4.31 9.93
N THR A 59 -2.72 -5.09 10.70
CA THR A 59 -3.24 -6.26 11.41
C THR A 59 -3.74 -5.81 12.79
N LYS A 60 -4.81 -6.43 13.30
CA LYS A 60 -5.07 -6.31 14.74
C LYS A 60 -3.93 -7.01 15.49
N PRO A 61 -3.43 -6.45 16.60
CA PRO A 61 -2.69 -7.25 17.55
C PRO A 61 -3.57 -8.45 17.93
N GLY A 62 -3.02 -9.66 17.78
CA GLY A 62 -3.67 -10.89 18.22
C GLY A 62 -3.79 -10.96 19.73
#